data_AF-A0A1X2GXE4-F1
#
_entry.id   AF-A0A1X2GXE4-F1
#
_cell.length_a   1.000
_cell.length_b   1.000
_cell.length_c   1.000
_cell.angle_alpha   90.00
_cell.angle_beta   90.00
_cell.angle_gamma   90.00
#
_symmetry.space_group_name_H-M   'P 1'
#
loop_
_entity.id
_entity.type
_entity.pdbx_description
1 polymer ?
#
loop_
_entity_poly.entity_id
_entity_poly.type
_entity_poly.pdbx_seq_one_letter_code
_entity_poly.pdbx_strand_id
1 'polypeptide(L)'
;MRAKLFRFDKQMKEWKERGTGDVKFLQHKETKKVRLLMRRDKTLKVCANHIVTADMKLSPNVGSDRSWVWNVAADVSDGEAKPETLAIRFANSDNANLFKEEFEKVQKVNEDLKAGKESKEEKKDDEKKEE
;
A
#
# COMPACT_ATOMS: atom_id res chain seq x y z
N MET A 1 4.75 -2.97 7.93
CA MET A 1 5.65 -3.99 7.36
C MET A 1 6.80 -3.28 6.68
N ARG A 2 8.04 -3.76 6.81
CA ARG A 2 9.21 -3.11 6.20
C ARG A 2 9.32 -3.45 4.71
N ALA A 3 9.59 -2.44 3.88
CA ALA A 3 9.67 -2.58 2.43
C ALA A 3 10.62 -1.55 1.79
N LYS A 4 10.95 -1.80 0.52
CA LYS A 4 11.58 -0.82 -0.38
C LYS A 4 10.61 -0.50 -1.51
N LEU A 5 10.37 0.79 -1.73
CA LEU A 5 9.49 1.31 -2.76
C LEU A 5 10.31 1.90 -3.91
N PHE A 6 9.85 1.62 -5.12
CA PHE A 6 10.38 2.12 -6.38
C PHE A 6 9.27 2.81 -7.17
N ARG A 7 9.68 3.71 -8.06
CA ARG A 7 8.83 4.36 -9.05
C ARG A 7 9.42 4.11 -10.43
N PHE A 8 8.56 3.87 -11.40
CA PHE A 8 8.99 3.77 -12.80
C PHE A 8 9.16 5.15 -13.41
N ASP A 9 10.36 5.46 -13.87
CA ASP A 9 10.64 6.65 -14.67
C ASP A 9 10.27 6.36 -16.14
N LYS A 10 9.19 6.98 -16.63
CA LYS A 10 8.70 6.74 -18.00
C LYS A 10 9.63 7.29 -19.08
N GLN A 11 10.41 8.32 -18.79
CA GLN A 11 11.33 8.93 -19.76
C GLN A 11 12.56 8.06 -19.93
N MET A 12 13.16 7.64 -18.81
CA MET A 12 14.35 6.79 -18.80
C MET A 12 14.05 5.30 -18.94
N LYS A 13 12.77 4.91 -18.84
CA LYS A 13 12.28 3.52 -18.87
C LYS A 13 12.96 2.62 -17.82
N GLU A 14 13.14 3.14 -16.61
CA GLU A 14 13.86 2.45 -15.53
C GLU A 14 13.14 2.57 -14.18
N TRP A 15 13.47 1.65 -13.26
CA TRP A 15 12.99 1.72 -11.87
C TRP A 15 13.95 2.54 -11.01
N LYS A 16 13.44 3.59 -10.36
CA LYS A 16 14.20 4.42 -9.41
C LYS A 16 13.73 4.14 -7.98
N GLU A 17 14.67 4.01 -7.05
CA GLU A 17 14.32 3.88 -5.63
C GLU A 17 13.64 5.16 -5.15
N ARG A 18 12.44 5.01 -4.57
CA ARG A 18 11.65 6.11 -4.02
C ARG A 18 11.81 6.21 -2.51
N GLY A 19 11.96 5.09 -1.81
CA GLY A 19 12.27 5.08 -0.37
C GLY A 19 12.26 3.69 0.27
N THR A 20 12.92 3.58 1.42
CA THR A 20 12.94 2.37 2.26
C THR A 20 12.40 2.73 3.65
N GLY A 21 11.52 1.88 4.20
CA GLY A 21 10.89 2.09 5.49
C GLY A 21 9.66 1.21 5.72
N ASP A 22 8.80 1.60 6.66
CA ASP A 22 7.57 0.88 6.94
C ASP A 22 6.41 1.35 6.08
N VAL A 23 5.77 0.41 5.38
CA VAL A 23 4.47 0.60 4.75
C VAL A 23 3.34 0.24 5.73
N LYS A 24 2.29 1.07 5.74
CA LYS A 24 1.11 0.93 6.60
C LYS A 24 -0.17 1.20 5.80
N PHE A 25 -1.22 0.43 6.06
CA PHE A 25 -2.58 0.79 5.72
C PHE A 25 -3.20 1.53 6.90
N LEU A 26 -3.76 2.72 6.66
CA LEU A 26 -4.30 3.60 7.70
C LEU A 26 -5.75 3.92 7.38
N GLN A 27 -6.67 3.51 8.25
CA GLN A 27 -8.08 3.85 8.18
C GLN A 27 -8.34 5.23 8.77
N HIS A 28 -9.07 6.08 8.05
CA HIS A 28 -9.56 7.35 8.58
C HIS A 28 -10.71 7.11 9.57
N LYS A 29 -10.69 7.77 10.73
CA LYS A 29 -11.64 7.48 11.83
C LYS A 29 -13.10 7.74 11.47
N GLU A 30 -13.36 8.83 10.73
CA GLU A 30 -14.71 9.27 10.34
C GLU A 30 -15.15 8.62 9.02
N THR A 31 -14.47 8.95 7.92
CA THR A 31 -14.82 8.43 6.58
C THR A 31 -14.59 6.94 6.36
N LYS A 32 -13.91 6.26 7.30
CA LYS A 32 -13.49 4.84 7.21
C LYS A 32 -12.62 4.47 5.99
N LYS A 33 -12.30 5.44 5.12
CA LYS A 33 -11.42 5.22 3.98
C LYS A 33 -10.02 4.85 4.43
N VAL A 34 -9.45 3.84 3.81
CA VAL A 34 -8.11 3.35 4.09
C VAL A 34 -7.14 3.84 3.02
N ARG A 35 -5.99 4.37 3.46
CA ARG A 35 -4.88 4.77 2.58
C ARG A 35 -3.65 3.92 2.81
N LEU A 36 -2.84 3.78 1.77
CA LEU A 36 -1.45 3.33 1.90
C LEU A 36 -0.58 4.55 2.24
N LEU A 37 0.17 4.45 3.33
CA LEU A 37 1.17 5.44 3.73
C LEU A 37 2.52 4.76 3.95
N MET A 38 3.57 5.32 3.36
CA MET A 38 4.94 4.87 3.60
C MET A 38 5.86 6.08 3.84
N ARG A 39 6.75 5.96 4.81
CA ARG A 39 7.74 6.99 5.15
C ARG A 39 9.15 6.40 5.08
N ARG A 40 10.10 7.22 4.65
CA ARG A 40 11.54 6.88 4.63
C ARG A 40 12.08 6.80 6.05
N ASP A 41 12.97 5.84 6.28
CA ASP A 41 13.74 5.79 7.52
C ASP A 41 14.49 7.09 7.79
N LYS A 42 14.69 7.39 9.08
CA LYS A 42 15.45 8.55 9.62
C LYS A 42 14.82 9.91 9.31
N THR A 43 14.55 10.21 8.05
CA THR A 43 14.00 11.50 7.59
C THR A 43 12.49 11.62 7.80
N LEU A 44 11.78 10.48 7.91
CA LEU A 44 10.31 10.41 8.03
C LEU A 44 9.54 11.07 6.88
N LYS A 45 10.23 11.44 5.79
CA LYS A 45 9.62 11.97 4.57
C LYS A 45 8.71 10.93 3.96
N VAL A 46 7.52 11.35 3.54
CA VAL A 46 6.54 10.49 2.87
C VAL A 46 7.10 10.08 1.51
N CYS A 47 6.97 8.80 1.15
CA CYS A 47 7.36 8.28 -0.17
C CYS A 47 6.21 7.54 -0.90
N ALA A 48 5.10 7.29 -0.22
CA ALA A 48 3.81 6.94 -0.82
C ALA A 48 2.68 7.44 0.09
N ASN A 49 1.64 8.01 -0.51
CA ASN A 49 0.43 8.43 0.16
C ASN A 49 -0.72 8.49 -0.84
N HIS A 50 -1.54 7.44 -0.87
CA HIS A 50 -2.71 7.36 -1.75
C HIS A 50 -3.80 6.49 -1.14
N ILE A 51 -5.04 6.75 -1.54
CA ILE A 51 -6.17 5.87 -1.23
C ILE A 51 -6.00 4.58 -2.05
N VAL A 52 -6.28 3.45 -1.44
CA VAL A 52 -6.29 2.15 -2.13
C VAL A 52 -7.64 2.01 -2.81
N THR A 53 -7.69 2.10 -4.13
CA THR A 53 -8.94 2.05 -4.90
C THR A 53 -9.14 0.69 -5.57
N ALA A 54 -10.39 0.32 -5.84
CA ALA A 54 -10.77 -0.99 -6.39
C ALA A 54 -10.16 -1.27 -7.78
N ASP A 55 -9.86 -0.23 -8.55
CA ASP A 55 -9.26 -0.32 -9.89
C ASP A 55 -7.75 -0.62 -9.86
N MET A 56 -7.08 -0.47 -8.72
CA MET A 56 -5.67 -0.82 -8.59
C MET A 56 -5.48 -2.33 -8.73
N LYS A 57 -4.45 -2.77 -9.47
CA LYS A 57 -4.15 -4.19 -9.64
C LYS A 57 -2.69 -4.45 -9.31
N LEU A 58 -2.44 -5.25 -8.28
CA LEU A 58 -1.10 -5.75 -7.98
C LEU A 58 -0.73 -6.82 -9.00
N SER A 59 0.33 -6.56 -9.77
CA SER A 59 0.93 -7.52 -10.71
C SER A 59 2.31 -7.95 -10.23
N PRO A 60 2.71 -9.22 -10.45
CA PRO A 60 4.04 -9.68 -10.09
C PRO A 60 5.09 -8.95 -10.95
N ASN A 61 6.25 -8.66 -10.36
CA ASN A 61 7.39 -8.14 -11.12
C ASN A 61 8.19 -9.31 -11.72
N VAL A 62 8.57 -9.22 -13.00
CA VAL A 62 9.37 -10.25 -13.67
C VAL A 62 10.70 -10.42 -12.92
N GLY A 63 11.03 -11.67 -12.57
CA GLY A 63 12.27 -11.99 -11.84
C GLY A 63 12.22 -11.70 -10.33
N SER A 64 11.05 -11.46 -9.74
CA SER A 64 10.91 -11.37 -8.29
C SER A 64 9.62 -12.01 -7.78
N ASP A 65 9.76 -12.90 -6.80
CA ASP A 65 8.69 -13.55 -6.02
C ASP A 65 8.25 -12.73 -4.79
N ARG A 66 8.90 -11.59 -4.55
CA ARG A 66 8.74 -10.74 -3.37
C ARG A 66 8.48 -9.28 -3.72
N SER A 67 7.96 -9.04 -4.92
CA SER A 67 7.65 -7.71 -5.42
C SER A 67 6.30 -7.63 -6.13
N TRP A 68 5.59 -6.54 -5.89
CA TRP A 68 4.34 -6.18 -6.58
C TRP A 68 4.48 -4.85 -7.29
N VAL A 69 3.81 -4.72 -8.43
CA VAL A 69 3.72 -3.51 -9.25
C VAL A 69 2.26 -3.08 -9.36
N TRP A 70 1.97 -1.78 -9.28
CA TRP A 70 0.64 -1.24 -9.54
C TRP A 70 0.70 0.21 -10.03
N ASN A 71 -0.40 0.65 -10.65
CA ASN A 71 -0.59 2.04 -11.04
C ASN A 71 -1.44 2.76 -10.00
N VAL A 72 -1.03 3.99 -9.69
CA VAL A 72 -1.73 4.91 -8.78
C VAL A 72 -2.11 6.13 -9.58
N ALA A 73 -3.37 6.54 -9.57
CA ALA A 73 -3.82 7.72 -10.31
C ALA A 73 -3.47 9.04 -9.59
N ALA A 74 -3.46 9.03 -8.26
CA ALA A 74 -3.30 10.22 -7.42
C ALA A 74 -2.48 9.93 -6.15
N ASP A 75 -1.16 9.76 -6.29
CA ASP A 75 -0.23 9.73 -5.15
C ASP A 75 0.16 11.16 -4.77
N VAL A 76 0.06 11.51 -3.48
CA VAL A 76 0.32 12.88 -2.98
C VAL A 76 1.59 12.96 -2.14
N SER A 77 2.53 12.01 -2.26
CA SER A 77 3.72 12.02 -1.39
C SER A 77 4.66 13.20 -1.63
N ASP A 78 4.59 13.81 -2.82
CA ASP A 78 5.43 14.94 -3.24
C ASP A 78 4.65 16.29 -3.19
N GLY A 79 3.54 16.34 -2.45
CA GLY A 79 2.74 17.55 -2.20
C GLY A 79 1.56 17.75 -3.15
N GLU A 80 1.63 17.20 -4.36
CA GLU A 80 0.56 17.26 -5.37
C GLU A 80 0.15 15.86 -5.80
N ALA A 81 -1.12 15.68 -6.18
CA ALA A 81 -1.62 14.41 -6.69
C ALA A 81 -1.04 14.11 -8.08
N LYS A 82 -0.26 13.04 -8.18
CA LYS A 82 0.39 12.63 -9.44
C LYS A 82 0.13 11.16 -9.76
N PRO A 83 -0.05 10.80 -11.03
CA PRO A 83 -0.11 9.41 -11.44
C PRO A 83 1.29 8.79 -11.36
N GLU A 84 1.39 7.63 -10.72
CA GLU A 84 2.65 6.93 -10.49
C GLU A 84 2.51 5.44 -10.82
N THR A 85 3.54 4.85 -11.41
CA THR A 85 3.68 3.39 -11.51
C THR A 85 4.68 2.96 -10.45
N LEU A 86 4.19 2.27 -9.43
CA LEU A 86 4.97 1.92 -8.25
C LEU A 86 5.31 0.44 -8.25
N ALA A 87 6.49 0.12 -7.71
CA ALA A 87 6.85 -1.24 -7.35
C ALA A 87 7.29 -1.28 -5.88
N ILE A 88 6.83 -2.27 -5.13
CA ILE A 88 7.24 -2.49 -3.75
C ILE A 88 7.93 -3.84 -3.63
N ARG A 89 9.02 -3.90 -2.88
CA ARG A 89 9.78 -5.11 -2.61
C ARG A 89 9.87 -5.36 -1.12
N PHE A 90 9.62 -6.61 -0.72
CA PHE A 90 9.69 -7.07 0.66
C PHE A 90 10.91 -7.95 0.89
N ALA A 91 11.16 -8.30 2.16
CA ALA A 91 12.29 -9.14 2.52
C ALA A 91 12.19 -10.55 1.91
N ASN A 92 10.98 -11.11 1.88
CA ASN A 92 10.68 -12.47 1.41
C ASN A 92 9.28 -12.51 0.75
N SER A 93 8.96 -13.65 0.13
CA SER A 93 7.69 -13.92 -0.55
C SER A 93 6.50 -13.90 0.42
N ASP A 94 6.66 -14.43 1.63
CA ASP A 94 5.60 -14.45 2.65
C ASP A 94 5.10 -13.04 2.99
N ASN A 95 6.02 -12.11 3.24
CA ASN A 95 5.68 -10.70 3.47
C ASN A 95 5.01 -10.07 2.25
N ALA A 96 5.46 -10.41 1.04
CA ALA A 96 4.83 -9.90 -0.17
C ALA A 96 3.40 -10.42 -0.33
N ASN A 97 3.14 -11.69 -0.02
CA ASN A 97 1.81 -12.28 -0.10
C ASN A 97 0.88 -11.69 0.98
N LEU A 98 1.35 -11.55 2.22
CA LEU A 98 0.62 -10.87 3.29
C LEU A 98 0.24 -9.43 2.92
N PHE A 99 1.16 -8.69 2.30
CA PHE A 99 0.85 -7.35 1.80
C PHE A 99 -0.24 -7.38 0.73
N LYS A 100 -0.17 -8.32 -0.22
CA LYS A 100 -1.18 -8.44 -1.28
C LYS A 100 -2.55 -8.78 -0.71
N GLU A 101 -2.64 -9.75 0.19
CA GLU A 101 -3.90 -10.12 0.86
C GLU A 101 -4.52 -8.92 1.57
N GLU A 102 -3.72 -8.17 2.32
CA GLU A 102 -4.21 -6.99 3.04
C GLU A 102 -4.60 -5.85 2.08
N PHE A 103 -3.84 -5.64 1.01
CA PHE A 103 -4.17 -4.67 -0.03
C PHE A 103 -5.54 -4.98 -0.65
N GLU A 104 -5.79 -6.24 -1.02
CA GLU A 104 -7.05 -6.69 -1.62
C GLU A 104 -8.23 -6.61 -0.63
N LYS A 105 -8.03 -6.89 0.67
CA LYS A 105 -9.05 -6.65 1.71
C LYS A 105 -9.39 -5.17 1.79
N VAL A 106 -8.38 -4.31 1.83
CA VAL A 106 -8.55 -2.87 1.88
C VAL A 106 -9.28 -2.32 0.64
N GLN A 107 -9.03 -2.89 -0.55
CA GLN A 107 -9.77 -2.53 -1.76
C GLN A 107 -11.28 -2.77 -1.58
N LYS A 108 -11.66 -3.95 -1.06
CA LYS A 108 -13.07 -4.28 -0.80
C LYS A 108 -13.69 -3.33 0.22
N VAL A 109 -12.99 -3.03 1.33
CA VAL A 109 -13.46 -2.06 2.33
C VAL A 109 -13.73 -0.69 1.70
N ASN A 110 -12.79 -0.17 0.91
CA ASN A 110 -12.96 1.12 0.26
C ASN A 110 -14.02 1.11 -0.85
N GLU A 111 -14.20 -0.01 -1.54
CA GLU A 111 -15.25 -0.21 -2.54
C GLU A 111 -16.64 -0.22 -1.92
N ASP A 112 -16.83 -0.99 -0.84
CA ASP A 112 -18.09 -1.07 -0.09
C ASP A 112 -18.49 0.31 0.45
N LEU A 113 -17.53 1.04 1.03
CA LEU A 113 -17.73 2.42 1.49
C LEU A 113 -18.12 3.37 0.35
N LYS A 114 -17.55 3.19 -0.85
CA LYS A 114 -17.92 3.99 -2.03
C LYS A 114 -19.33 3.65 -2.52
N ALA A 115 -19.75 2.39 -2.38
CA ALA A 115 -21.08 1.90 -2.75
C ALA A 115 -22.16 2.16 -1.68
N GLY A 116 -21.81 2.77 -0.53
CA GLY A 116 -22.73 3.02 0.58
C GLY A 116 -23.12 1.76 1.36
N LYS A 117 -22.36 0.67 1.22
CA LYS A 117 -22.57 -0.57 1.99
C LYS A 117 -21.73 -0.49 3.27
N GLU A 118 -22.38 -0.44 4.43
CA GLU A 118 -21.68 -0.56 5.71
C GLU A 118 -21.25 -2.02 5.92
N SER A 119 -19.93 -2.27 5.91
CA SER A 119 -19.36 -3.58 6.25
C SER A 119 -19.20 -3.72 7.77
N LYS A 120 -19.72 -4.81 8.34
CA LYS A 120 -19.54 -5.19 9.75
C LYS A 120 -18.07 -5.61 9.97
N GLU A 121 -17.32 -4.86 10.78
CA GLU A 121 -15.99 -5.27 11.25
C GLU A 121 -16.11 -6.47 12.22
N GLU A 122 -15.50 -7.60 11.87
CA GLU A 122 -15.13 -8.63 12.85
C GLU A 122 -13.97 -8.09 13.70
N LYS A 123 -14.29 -7.64 14.92
CA LYS A 123 -13.29 -7.45 15.97
C LYS A 123 -12.74 -8.82 16.35
N LYS A 124 -11.49 -9.09 15.98
CA LYS A 124 -10.70 -10.12 16.67
C LYS A 124 -10.10 -9.47 17.92
N ASP A 125 -10.81 -9.64 19.04
CA ASP A 125 -10.25 -9.44 20.38
C ASP A 125 -9.04 -10.37 20.52
N ASP A 126 -7.87 -9.79 20.73
CA ASP A 126 -6.70 -10.52 21.22
C ASP A 126 -6.63 -10.27 22.74
N GLU A 127 -7.49 -11.00 23.46
CA GLU A 127 -7.48 -11.04 24.91
C GLU A 127 -6.75 -12.32 25.38
N LYS A 128 -5.51 -12.09 25.83
CA LYS A 128 -4.84 -12.75 26.96
C LYS A 128 -4.54 -14.26 26.88
N LYS A 129 -3.24 -14.59 27.04
CA LYS A 129 -2.80 -15.50 28.10
C LYS A 129 -1.37 -15.20 28.54
N GLU A 130 -1.28 -14.60 29.73
CA GLU A 130 -0.19 -14.80 30.67
C GLU A 130 -0.20 -16.28 31.08
N GLU A 131 0.94 -16.95 30.99
CA GLU A 131 1.41 -17.95 31.95
C GLU A 131 2.94 -18.01 31.91
#